data_AF-A0A1K1LMY7-F1
#
_entry.id   AF-A0A1K1LMY7-F1
#
_cell.length_a   1.000
_cell.length_b   1.000
_cell.length_c   1.000
_cell.angle_alpha   90.00
_cell.angle_beta   90.00
_cell.angle_gamma   90.00
#
_symmetry.space_group_name_H-M   'P 1'
#
loop_
_entity.id
_entity.type
_entity.pdbx_description
1 polymer ?
#
loop_
_entity_poly.entity_id
_entity_poly.type
_entity_poly.pdbx_seq_one_letter_code
_entity_poly.pdbx_strand_id
1 'polypeptide(L)'
;MKKIIISTLVMSAVLYGTAFAESSLRTIDAMFSQINLTMNGQKANMQGDVMFYEGSIYVPLRSLSEALGAEVSWNGQTQTVDVDFTSDRTRDIYQASQKAMYQYLILQNNSITAEFIAAFKSDNEARLVTNNKRYGELRDIAKQLGDEPTAVLFDKMMASMQIVISGWGSKQTSDYKLGWALYNDYAKSLNTALAAKVSDLSADEKK
;
A
#
# COMPACT_ATOMS: atom_id res chain seq x y z
N MET A 1 37.31 62.84 30.92
CA MET A 1 36.18 61.92 30.65
C MET A 1 35.75 61.95 29.17
N LYS A 2 36.66 61.67 28.21
CA LYS A 2 36.33 61.67 26.76
C LYS A 2 36.94 60.50 25.96
N LYS A 3 37.64 59.57 26.60
CA LYS A 3 38.35 58.46 25.92
C LYS A 3 37.70 57.08 26.09
N ILE A 4 36.61 56.97 26.88
CA ILE A 4 35.98 55.67 27.20
C ILE A 4 34.82 55.33 26.25
N ILE A 5 34.15 56.33 25.65
CA ILE A 5 32.93 56.15 24.84
C ILE A 5 33.21 55.54 23.45
N ILE A 6 34.44 55.67 22.93
CA ILE A 6 34.79 55.15 21.60
C ILE A 6 35.07 53.63 21.66
N SER A 7 35.43 53.08 22.83
CA SER A 7 35.70 51.65 22.96
C SER A 7 34.44 50.78 22.96
N THR A 8 33.30 51.29 23.46
CA THR A 8 32.04 50.56 23.51
C THR A 8 31.32 50.49 22.17
N LEU A 9 31.57 51.43 21.26
CA LEU A 9 30.89 51.48 19.95
C LEU A 9 31.52 50.54 18.90
N VAL A 10 32.81 50.22 19.07
CA VAL A 10 33.51 49.25 18.20
C VAL A 10 33.19 47.81 18.61
N MET A 11 32.86 47.57 19.89
CA MET A 11 32.57 46.23 20.40
C MET A 11 31.15 45.73 20.04
N SER A 12 30.22 46.63 19.71
CA SER A 12 28.87 46.29 19.25
C SER A 12 28.78 45.90 17.76
N ALA A 13 29.83 46.14 16.96
CA ALA A 13 29.82 45.86 15.52
C ALA A 13 30.24 44.41 15.16
N VAL A 14 30.70 43.60 16.13
CA VAL A 14 31.28 42.27 15.86
C VAL A 14 30.28 41.12 16.03
N LEU A 15 29.03 41.38 16.46
CA LEU A 15 28.04 40.33 16.76
C LEU A 15 27.01 40.06 15.65
N TYR A 16 27.16 40.63 14.45
CA TYR A 16 26.38 40.20 13.30
C TYR A 16 27.02 38.95 12.66
N GLY A 17 26.95 37.83 13.38
CA GLY A 17 27.23 36.53 12.80
C GLY A 17 26.20 36.26 11.71
N THR A 18 26.63 36.25 10.44
CA THR A 18 25.83 35.71 9.35
C THR A 18 25.66 34.21 9.61
N ALA A 19 24.47 33.81 10.05
CA ALA A 19 24.10 32.40 10.06
C ALA A 19 23.98 31.96 8.59
N PHE A 20 25.06 31.40 8.04
CA PHE A 20 24.96 30.63 6.82
C PHE A 20 24.21 29.36 7.18
N ALA A 21 22.96 29.23 6.72
CA ALA A 21 22.30 27.94 6.68
C ALA A 21 23.16 27.07 5.75
N GLU A 22 23.89 26.11 6.32
CA GLU A 22 24.60 25.12 5.54
C GLU A 22 23.56 24.37 4.71
N SER A 23 23.50 24.66 3.41
CA SER A 23 22.72 23.87 2.47
C SER A 23 23.42 22.52 2.40
N SER A 24 23.11 21.64 3.35
CA SER A 24 23.59 20.26 3.33
C SER A 24 22.86 19.58 2.17
N LEU A 25 23.37 19.74 0.95
CA LEU A 25 22.98 18.92 -0.18
C LEU A 25 23.28 17.49 0.24
N ARG A 26 22.22 16.72 0.52
CA ARG A 26 22.33 15.30 0.82
C ARG A 26 22.25 14.56 -0.49
N THR A 27 23.32 13.84 -0.83
CA THR A 27 23.26 12.88 -1.92
C THR A 27 22.38 11.72 -1.49
N ILE A 28 21.31 11.50 -2.24
CA ILE A 28 20.41 10.37 -2.08
C ILE A 28 20.85 9.29 -3.06
N ASP A 29 21.09 8.08 -2.56
CA ASP A 29 21.27 6.90 -3.40
C ASP A 29 19.88 6.31 -3.69
N ALA A 30 19.32 6.66 -4.85
CA ALA A 30 18.02 6.20 -5.30
C ALA A 30 18.18 5.22 -6.46
N MET A 31 17.43 4.12 -6.40
CA MET A 31 17.39 3.15 -7.47
C MET A 31 16.32 3.52 -8.49
N PHE A 32 16.75 3.91 -9.69
CA PHE A 32 15.89 4.05 -10.85
C PHE A 32 15.64 2.66 -11.45
N SER A 33 14.75 1.90 -10.82
CA SER A 33 14.38 0.57 -11.29
C SER A 33 13.43 0.69 -12.49
N GLN A 34 13.51 -0.24 -13.45
CA GLN A 34 12.49 -0.43 -14.49
C GLN A 34 11.22 -1.03 -13.87
N ILE A 35 10.58 -0.30 -12.97
CA ILE A 35 9.30 -0.66 -12.37
C ILE A 35 8.24 -0.51 -13.44
N ASN A 36 7.73 -1.63 -13.93
CA ASN A 36 6.63 -1.64 -14.89
C ASN A 36 5.32 -1.38 -14.15
N LEU A 37 4.92 -0.11 -14.07
CA LEU A 37 3.60 0.27 -13.59
C LEU A 37 2.54 -0.18 -14.60
N THR A 38 1.52 -0.86 -14.09
CA THR A 38 0.32 -1.18 -14.83
C THR A 38 -0.88 -0.55 -14.14
N MET A 39 -1.80 0.00 -14.92
CA MET A 39 -3.10 0.46 -14.45
C MET A 39 -4.18 -0.29 -15.21
N ASN A 40 -5.15 -0.86 -14.50
CA ASN A 40 -6.22 -1.66 -15.08
C ASN A 40 -5.70 -2.76 -16.04
N GLY A 41 -4.55 -3.35 -15.71
CA GLY A 41 -3.91 -4.40 -16.52
C GLY A 41 -3.17 -3.92 -17.77
N GLN A 42 -3.17 -2.62 -18.07
CA GLN A 42 -2.41 -2.03 -19.17
C GLN A 42 -1.16 -1.32 -18.67
N LYS A 43 -0.07 -1.35 -19.45
CA LYS A 43 1.17 -0.63 -19.11
C LYS A 43 0.88 0.86 -18.99
N ALA A 44 1.20 1.45 -17.85
CA ALA A 44 0.97 2.86 -17.60
C ALA A 44 2.04 3.70 -18.33
N ASN A 45 1.60 4.77 -19.00
CA ASN A 45 2.50 5.71 -19.65
C ASN A 45 2.91 6.80 -18.65
N MET A 46 4.16 6.75 -18.18
CA MET A 46 4.69 7.65 -17.16
C MET A 46 5.62 8.68 -17.80
N GLN A 47 5.39 9.96 -17.52
CA GLN A 47 6.28 11.06 -17.89
C GLN A 47 7.18 11.38 -16.71
N GLY A 48 8.28 10.64 -16.60
CA GLY A 48 9.26 10.76 -15.53
C GLY A 48 9.67 9.40 -14.99
N ASP A 49 10.78 9.36 -14.27
CA ASP A 49 11.29 8.12 -13.75
C ASP A 49 10.61 7.73 -12.43
N VAL A 50 10.43 6.42 -12.25
CA VAL A 50 9.99 5.84 -10.99
C VAL A 50 11.23 5.52 -10.19
N MET A 51 11.27 5.97 -8.94
CA MET A 51 12.41 5.77 -8.06
C MET A 51 12.04 4.88 -6.90
N PHE A 52 12.92 3.97 -6.52
CA PHE A 52 12.86 3.27 -5.26
C PHE A 52 13.87 3.91 -4.30
N TYR A 53 13.38 4.39 -3.17
CA TYR A 53 14.19 5.03 -2.15
C TYR A 53 13.64 4.69 -0.75
N GLU A 54 14.52 4.24 0.15
CA GLU A 54 14.19 3.89 1.54
C GLU A 54 12.94 2.98 1.70
N GLY A 55 12.81 1.96 0.85
CA GLY A 55 11.66 1.03 0.92
C GLY A 55 10.37 1.56 0.29
N SER A 56 10.37 2.79 -0.22
CA SER A 56 9.22 3.43 -0.86
C SER A 56 9.43 3.57 -2.36
N ILE A 57 8.35 3.41 -3.12
CA ILE A 57 8.33 3.69 -4.56
C ILE A 57 7.77 5.11 -4.74
N TYR A 58 8.56 5.98 -5.35
CA TYR A 58 8.20 7.32 -5.73
C TYR A 58 7.78 7.33 -7.20
N VAL A 59 6.54 7.73 -7.44
CA VAL A 59 5.94 7.80 -8.78
C VAL A 59 5.70 9.26 -9.13
N PRO A 60 5.95 9.70 -10.39
CA PRO A 60 5.64 11.05 -10.82
C PRO A 60 4.17 11.40 -10.56
N LEU A 61 3.93 12.35 -9.65
CA LEU A 61 2.59 12.74 -9.19
C LEU A 61 1.67 13.07 -10.37
N ARG A 62 2.11 13.95 -11.28
CA ARG A 62 1.32 14.35 -12.45
C ARG A 62 0.90 13.16 -13.30
N SER A 63 1.84 12.29 -13.67
CA SER A 63 1.52 11.14 -14.52
C SER A 63 0.53 10.19 -13.85
N LEU A 64 0.70 9.91 -12.56
CA LEU A 64 -0.24 9.08 -11.82
C LEU A 64 -1.62 9.74 -11.75
N SER A 65 -1.70 11.01 -11.36
CA SER A 65 -2.94 11.76 -11.23
C SER A 65 -3.69 11.89 -12.57
N GLU A 66 -3.01 12.27 -13.66
CA GLU A 66 -3.60 12.38 -15.00
C GLU A 66 -4.06 11.04 -15.54
N ALA A 67 -3.31 9.98 -15.28
CA ALA A 67 -3.70 8.62 -15.67
C ALA A 67 -4.94 8.15 -14.90
N LEU A 68 -5.14 8.65 -13.68
CA LEU A 68 -6.37 8.49 -12.89
C LEU A 68 -7.49 9.49 -13.29
N GLY A 69 -7.26 10.34 -14.28
CA GLY A 69 -8.24 11.27 -14.84
C GLY A 69 -8.29 12.65 -14.18
N ALA A 70 -7.28 13.02 -13.39
CA ALA A 70 -7.15 14.37 -12.83
C ALA A 70 -6.55 15.35 -13.85
N GLU A 71 -6.94 16.61 -13.75
CA GLU A 71 -6.17 17.75 -14.24
C GLU A 71 -5.19 18.19 -13.14
N VAL A 72 -3.92 18.38 -13.51
CA VAL A 72 -2.88 18.79 -12.56
C VAL A 72 -2.30 20.13 -12.99
N SER A 73 -2.47 21.15 -12.16
CA SER A 73 -1.94 22.49 -12.39
C SER A 73 -1.00 22.94 -11.27
N TRP A 74 -0.16 23.94 -11.57
CA TRP A 74 0.76 24.54 -10.61
C TRP A 74 0.37 25.98 -10.33
N ASN A 75 0.10 26.29 -9.07
CA ASN A 75 -0.09 27.65 -8.62
C ASN A 75 1.24 28.22 -8.11
N GLY A 76 1.90 29.01 -8.96
CA GLY A 76 3.18 29.62 -8.64
C GLY A 76 3.14 30.68 -7.54
N GLN A 77 1.96 31.25 -7.22
CA GLN A 77 1.84 32.26 -6.18
C GLN A 77 1.86 31.64 -4.78
N THR A 78 1.13 30.53 -4.62
CA THR A 78 1.03 29.79 -3.36
C THR A 78 2.05 28.66 -3.24
N GLN A 79 2.79 28.38 -4.33
CA GLN A 79 3.67 27.23 -4.46
C GLN A 79 2.93 25.90 -4.21
N THR A 80 1.70 25.79 -4.71
CA THR A 80 0.85 24.60 -4.55
C THR A 80 0.66 23.87 -5.87
N VAL A 81 0.59 22.54 -5.79
CA VAL A 81 0.11 21.70 -6.90
C VAL A 81 -1.39 21.48 -6.67
N ASP A 82 -2.19 21.91 -7.64
CA ASP A 82 -3.63 21.68 -7.63
C ASP A 82 -3.92 20.43 -8.46
N VAL A 83 -4.49 19.41 -7.81
CA VAL A 83 -4.93 18.17 -8.45
C VAL A 83 -6.45 18.19 -8.45
N ASP A 84 -7.03 18.52 -9.60
CA ASP A 84 -8.47 18.64 -9.79
C ASP A 84 -8.99 17.46 -10.59
N PHE A 85 -9.83 16.65 -9.98
CA PHE A 85 -10.62 15.71 -10.74
C PHE A 85 -11.82 16.48 -11.29
N THR A 86 -11.74 16.95 -12.55
CA THR A 86 -12.59 17.97 -13.19
C THR A 86 -14.08 17.63 -13.38
N SER A 87 -14.63 16.75 -12.56
CA SER A 87 -16.06 16.61 -12.35
C SER A 87 -16.28 15.99 -10.96
N ASP A 88 -17.53 15.89 -10.51
CA ASP A 88 -17.95 15.12 -9.31
C ASP A 88 -17.51 13.62 -9.30
N ARG A 89 -16.54 13.23 -10.12
CA ARG A 89 -15.82 11.96 -10.19
C ARG A 89 -14.93 11.66 -8.99
N THR A 90 -14.78 12.55 -8.00
CA THR A 90 -14.05 12.18 -6.75
C THR A 90 -14.62 10.89 -6.16
N ARG A 91 -15.96 10.74 -6.19
CA ARG A 91 -16.63 9.50 -5.80
C ARG A 91 -16.27 8.34 -6.72
N ASP A 92 -16.30 8.55 -8.03
CA ASP A 92 -16.07 7.48 -9.02
C ASP A 92 -14.61 7.00 -9.01
N ILE A 93 -13.64 7.89 -8.81
CA ILE A 93 -12.22 7.56 -8.64
C ILE A 93 -12.00 6.85 -7.31
N TYR A 94 -12.64 7.33 -6.24
CA TYR A 94 -12.60 6.64 -4.95
C TYR A 94 -13.17 5.22 -5.07
N GLN A 95 -14.32 5.04 -5.74
CA GLN A 95 -14.91 3.73 -5.99
C GLN A 95 -14.03 2.84 -6.88
N ALA A 96 -13.46 3.39 -7.97
CA ALA A 96 -12.54 2.68 -8.84
C ALA A 96 -11.27 2.24 -8.10
N SER A 97 -10.72 3.09 -7.23
CA SER A 97 -9.55 2.76 -6.41
C SER A 97 -9.84 1.64 -5.40
N GLN A 98 -11.00 1.70 -4.74
CA GLN A 98 -11.45 0.62 -3.85
C GLN A 98 -11.67 -0.67 -4.63
N LYS A 99 -12.32 -0.60 -5.80
CA LYS A 99 -12.58 -1.77 -6.65
C LYS A 99 -11.29 -2.44 -7.08
N ALA A 100 -10.30 -1.66 -7.52
CA ALA A 100 -8.97 -2.17 -7.84
C ALA A 100 -8.31 -2.85 -6.62
N MET A 101 -8.46 -2.29 -5.42
CA MET A 101 -7.92 -2.91 -4.21
C MET A 101 -8.64 -4.22 -3.86
N TYR A 102 -9.97 -4.31 -3.97
CA TYR A 102 -10.69 -5.57 -3.76
C TYR A 102 -10.34 -6.61 -4.83
N GLN A 103 -10.12 -6.20 -6.09
CA GLN A 103 -9.61 -7.09 -7.13
C GLN A 103 -8.21 -7.62 -6.78
N TYR A 104 -7.33 -6.77 -6.25
CA TYR A 104 -6.02 -7.19 -5.75
C TYR A 104 -6.16 -8.23 -4.62
N LEU A 105 -7.03 -7.98 -3.64
CA LEU A 105 -7.32 -8.93 -2.55
C LEU A 105 -7.79 -10.29 -3.09
N ILE A 106 -8.66 -10.31 -4.11
CA ILE A 106 -9.13 -11.56 -4.76
C ILE A 106 -7.97 -12.29 -5.43
N LEU A 107 -7.17 -11.58 -6.22
CA LEU A 107 -6.05 -12.19 -6.95
C LEU A 107 -5.03 -12.80 -5.99
N GLN A 108 -4.68 -12.08 -4.93
CA GLN A 108 -3.77 -12.59 -3.90
C GLN A 108 -4.39 -13.75 -3.13
N ASN A 109 -5.66 -13.67 -2.73
CA ASN A 109 -6.35 -14.77 -2.06
C ASN A 109 -6.34 -16.06 -2.90
N ASN A 110 -6.60 -15.95 -4.20
CA ASN A 110 -6.56 -17.08 -5.12
C ASN A 110 -5.15 -17.67 -5.25
N SER A 111 -4.13 -16.80 -5.37
CA SER A 111 -2.72 -17.21 -5.41
C SER A 111 -2.30 -17.92 -4.13
N ILE A 112 -2.59 -17.35 -2.96
CA ILE A 112 -2.23 -17.94 -1.66
C ILE A 112 -2.95 -19.28 -1.47
N THR A 113 -4.23 -19.39 -1.82
CA THR A 113 -5.00 -20.64 -1.73
C THR A 113 -4.36 -21.75 -2.58
N ALA A 114 -4.04 -21.44 -3.84
CA ALA A 114 -3.41 -22.40 -4.74
C ALA A 114 -2.03 -22.84 -4.22
N GLU A 115 -1.21 -21.88 -3.76
CA GLU A 115 0.12 -22.15 -3.22
C GLU A 115 0.06 -22.92 -1.89
N PHE A 116 -0.94 -22.66 -1.04
CA PHE A 116 -1.13 -23.36 0.23
C PHE A 116 -1.45 -24.83 -0.01
N ILE A 117 -2.37 -25.13 -0.93
CA ILE A 117 -2.70 -26.50 -1.32
C ILE A 117 -1.46 -27.22 -1.88
N ALA A 118 -0.69 -26.55 -2.74
CA ALA A 118 0.52 -27.12 -3.33
C ALA A 118 1.63 -27.36 -2.28
N ALA A 119 1.85 -26.39 -1.38
CA ALA A 119 2.80 -26.49 -0.28
C ALA A 119 2.45 -27.62 0.68
N PHE A 120 1.16 -27.78 0.98
CA PHE A 120 0.66 -28.85 1.83
C PHE A 120 0.95 -30.23 1.21
N LYS A 121 0.68 -30.40 -0.09
CA LYS A 121 0.96 -31.66 -0.81
C LYS A 121 2.44 -32.01 -0.90
N SER A 122 3.31 -31.01 -0.88
CA SER A 122 4.77 -31.14 -1.02
C SER A 122 5.52 -31.06 0.29
N ASP A 123 4.82 -31.05 1.43
CA ASP A 123 5.40 -30.93 2.78
C ASP A 123 6.33 -29.71 2.94
N ASN A 124 6.01 -28.61 2.27
CA ASN A 124 6.83 -27.40 2.27
C ASN A 124 6.40 -26.43 3.39
N GLU A 125 6.87 -26.71 4.61
CA GLU A 125 6.54 -25.92 5.80
C GLU A 125 6.86 -24.43 5.66
N ALA A 126 8.01 -24.08 5.08
CA ALA A 126 8.40 -22.69 4.87
C ALA A 126 7.39 -21.92 4.00
N ARG A 127 6.87 -22.56 2.94
CA ARG A 127 5.83 -21.97 2.09
C ARG A 127 4.48 -21.90 2.82
N LEU A 128 4.14 -22.87 3.66
CA LEU A 128 2.93 -22.82 4.49
C LEU A 128 2.94 -21.62 5.44
N VAL A 129 4.06 -21.40 6.15
CA VAL A 129 4.25 -20.24 7.04
C VAL A 129 4.20 -18.93 6.26
N THR A 130 4.86 -18.87 5.10
CA THR A 130 4.86 -17.68 4.24
C THR A 130 3.44 -17.33 3.77
N ASN A 131 2.65 -18.33 3.35
CA ASN A 131 1.27 -18.14 2.93
C ASN A 131 0.36 -17.65 4.06
N ASN A 132 0.57 -18.15 5.28
CA ASN A 132 -0.13 -17.66 6.46
C ASN A 132 0.16 -16.16 6.70
N LYS A 133 1.44 -15.76 6.63
CA LYS A 133 1.84 -14.35 6.76
C LYS A 133 1.22 -13.45 5.69
N ARG A 134 1.17 -13.90 4.43
CA ARG A 134 0.57 -13.15 3.32
C ARG A 134 -0.91 -12.82 3.58
N TYR A 135 -1.65 -13.70 4.25
CA TYR A 135 -3.02 -13.38 4.67
C TYR A 135 -3.10 -12.25 5.71
N GLY A 136 -2.07 -12.09 6.55
CA GLY A 136 -1.95 -10.95 7.46
C GLY A 136 -1.78 -9.63 6.71
N GLU A 137 -1.03 -9.64 5.61
CA GLU A 137 -0.89 -8.46 4.73
C GLU A 137 -2.23 -8.11 4.07
N LEU A 138 -2.99 -9.12 3.59
CA LEU A 138 -4.33 -8.89 3.02
C LEU A 138 -5.34 -8.37 4.06
N ARG A 139 -5.27 -8.85 5.30
CA ARG A 139 -6.05 -8.31 6.42
C ARG A 139 -5.76 -6.84 6.65
N ASP A 140 -4.49 -6.45 6.66
CA ASP A 140 -4.10 -5.07 6.92
C ASP A 140 -4.58 -4.13 5.81
N ILE A 141 -4.56 -4.58 4.56
CA ILE A 141 -5.19 -3.86 3.44
C ILE A 141 -6.70 -3.72 3.65
N ALA A 142 -7.41 -4.79 4.04
CA ALA A 142 -8.85 -4.71 4.31
C ALA A 142 -9.17 -3.70 5.44
N LYS A 143 -8.32 -3.60 6.47
CA LYS A 143 -8.44 -2.58 7.53
C LYS A 143 -8.21 -1.17 7.01
N GLN A 144 -7.21 -0.97 6.14
CA GLN A 144 -6.96 0.32 5.50
C GLN A 144 -8.13 0.77 4.62
N LEU A 145 -8.86 -0.17 4.02
CA LEU A 145 -10.11 0.09 3.30
C LEU A 145 -11.31 0.36 4.24
N GLY A 146 -11.15 0.22 5.56
CA GLY A 146 -12.23 0.33 6.53
C GLY A 146 -13.19 -0.88 6.54
N ASP A 147 -12.81 -2.02 5.94
CA ASP A 147 -13.64 -3.21 5.80
C ASP A 147 -13.33 -4.26 6.87
N GLU A 148 -13.67 -3.94 8.12
CA GLU A 148 -13.42 -4.80 9.27
C GLU A 148 -14.04 -6.21 9.13
N PRO A 149 -15.26 -6.41 8.58
CA PRO A 149 -15.80 -7.75 8.34
C PRO A 149 -14.91 -8.63 7.44
N THR A 150 -14.35 -8.05 6.38
CA THR A 150 -13.43 -8.77 5.48
C THR A 150 -12.08 -9.01 6.16
N ALA A 151 -11.58 -8.06 6.95
CA ALA A 151 -10.38 -8.27 7.75
C ALA A 151 -10.50 -9.46 8.72
N VAL A 152 -11.66 -9.58 9.40
CA VAL A 152 -11.95 -10.73 10.28
C VAL A 152 -11.98 -12.06 9.51
N LEU A 153 -12.47 -12.07 8.27
CA LEU A 153 -12.42 -13.28 7.43
C LEU A 153 -10.98 -13.67 7.09
N PHE A 154 -10.08 -12.72 6.86
CA PHE A 154 -8.66 -13.00 6.71
C PHE A 154 -8.02 -13.53 8.00
N ASP A 155 -8.37 -12.99 9.17
CA ASP A 155 -7.94 -13.54 10.46
C ASP A 155 -8.38 -15.00 10.65
N LYS A 156 -9.63 -15.31 10.28
CA LYS A 156 -10.17 -16.68 10.30
C LYS A 156 -9.43 -17.62 9.32
N MET A 157 -9.06 -17.13 8.14
CA MET A 157 -8.24 -17.87 7.19
C MET A 157 -6.87 -18.20 7.80
N MET A 158 -6.19 -17.22 8.40
CA MET A 158 -4.90 -17.47 9.07
C MET A 158 -5.03 -18.48 10.21
N ALA A 159 -6.03 -18.34 11.06
CA ALA A 159 -6.25 -19.25 12.19
C ALA A 159 -6.51 -20.69 11.73
N SER A 160 -7.38 -20.87 10.72
CA SER A 160 -7.66 -22.21 10.17
C SER A 160 -6.44 -22.83 9.48
N MET A 161 -5.64 -22.05 8.75
CA MET A 161 -4.38 -22.51 8.18
C MET A 161 -3.39 -22.96 9.26
N GLN A 162 -3.28 -22.21 10.36
CA GLN A 162 -2.38 -22.58 11.45
C GLN A 162 -2.79 -23.93 12.08
N ILE A 163 -4.08 -24.19 12.24
CA ILE A 163 -4.61 -25.48 12.71
C ILE A 163 -4.26 -26.61 11.74
N VAL A 164 -4.39 -26.37 10.43
CA VAL A 164 -3.99 -27.35 9.39
C VAL A 164 -2.49 -27.67 9.51
N ILE A 165 -1.65 -26.64 9.62
CA ILE A 165 -0.19 -26.79 9.73
C ILE A 165 0.18 -27.57 11.00
N SER A 166 -0.38 -27.23 12.15
CA SER A 166 -0.07 -27.90 13.43
C SER A 166 -0.58 -29.35 13.48
N GLY A 167 -1.76 -29.62 12.92
CA GLY A 167 -2.32 -30.96 12.86
C GLY A 167 -1.51 -31.90 11.95
N TRP A 168 -1.00 -31.37 10.84
CA TRP A 168 -0.12 -32.11 9.92
C TRP A 168 1.23 -32.45 10.56
N GLY A 169 1.91 -31.47 11.16
CA GLY A 169 3.21 -31.67 11.81
C GLY A 169 3.16 -32.65 12.99
N SER A 170 2.06 -32.63 13.75
CA SER A 170 1.84 -33.56 14.87
C SER A 170 1.26 -34.92 14.45
N LYS A 171 0.98 -35.13 13.15
CA LYS A 171 0.29 -36.32 12.60
C LYS A 171 -1.06 -36.61 13.26
N GLN A 172 -1.69 -35.60 13.86
CA GLN A 172 -3.01 -35.71 14.49
C GLN A 172 -4.10 -35.58 13.43
N THR A 173 -4.71 -36.72 13.09
CA THR A 173 -5.64 -36.79 11.96
C THR A 173 -6.97 -36.07 12.18
N SER A 174 -7.39 -35.87 13.43
CA SER A 174 -8.56 -35.07 13.82
C SER A 174 -8.34 -33.59 13.53
N ASP A 175 -7.16 -33.10 13.89
CA ASP A 175 -6.87 -31.67 13.98
C ASP A 175 -6.70 -31.06 12.59
N TYR A 176 -5.98 -31.76 11.70
CA TYR A 176 -5.88 -31.29 10.30
C TYR A 176 -7.25 -31.36 9.58
N LYS A 177 -8.10 -32.36 9.87
CA LYS A 177 -9.45 -32.46 9.26
C LYS A 177 -10.34 -31.31 9.70
N LEU A 178 -10.32 -30.97 10.98
CA LEU A 178 -11.04 -29.81 11.52
C LEU A 178 -10.51 -28.52 10.91
N GLY A 179 -9.18 -28.33 10.91
CA GLY A 179 -8.55 -27.17 10.31
C GLY A 179 -8.93 -27.01 8.83
N TRP A 180 -8.94 -28.12 8.08
CA TRP A 180 -9.32 -28.12 6.67
C TRP A 180 -10.79 -27.78 6.45
N ALA A 181 -11.69 -28.31 7.29
CA ALA A 181 -13.12 -27.99 7.23
C ALA A 181 -13.36 -26.50 7.49
N LEU A 182 -12.75 -25.95 8.55
CA LEU A 182 -12.81 -24.51 8.87
C LEU A 182 -12.23 -23.66 7.75
N TYR A 183 -11.08 -24.06 7.21
CA TYR A 183 -10.42 -23.36 6.11
C TYR A 183 -11.34 -23.25 4.89
N ASN A 184 -11.97 -24.35 4.48
CA ASN A 184 -12.87 -24.35 3.33
C ASN A 184 -14.13 -23.50 3.56
N ASP A 185 -14.69 -23.54 4.77
CA ASP A 185 -15.85 -22.73 5.13
C ASP A 185 -15.52 -21.23 5.08
N TYR A 186 -14.42 -20.83 5.71
CA TYR A 186 -13.96 -19.44 5.72
C TYR A 186 -13.52 -18.96 4.34
N ALA A 187 -12.87 -19.81 3.53
CA ALA A 187 -12.50 -19.49 2.16
C ALA A 187 -13.75 -19.21 1.32
N LYS A 188 -14.82 -19.98 1.50
CA LYS A 188 -16.11 -19.73 0.84
C LYS A 188 -16.69 -18.40 1.27
N SER A 189 -16.77 -18.13 2.58
CA SER A 189 -17.28 -16.85 3.10
C SER A 189 -16.47 -15.65 2.59
N LEU A 190 -15.15 -15.75 2.59
CA LEU A 190 -14.24 -14.72 2.10
C LEU A 190 -14.42 -14.46 0.61
N ASN A 191 -14.47 -15.52 -0.20
CA ASN A 191 -14.70 -15.39 -1.65
C ASN A 191 -16.04 -14.73 -1.95
N THR A 192 -17.10 -15.10 -1.23
CA THR A 192 -18.41 -14.45 -1.35
C THR A 192 -18.36 -12.98 -0.96
N ALA A 193 -17.72 -12.65 0.17
CA ALA A 193 -17.59 -11.26 0.63
C ALA A 193 -16.82 -10.40 -0.39
N LEU A 194 -15.65 -10.86 -0.86
CA LEU A 194 -14.84 -10.14 -1.82
C LEU A 194 -15.56 -9.96 -3.17
N ALA A 195 -16.27 -10.98 -3.66
CA ALA A 195 -17.04 -10.89 -4.89
C ALA A 195 -18.19 -9.87 -4.78
N ALA A 196 -18.87 -9.81 -3.63
CA ALA A 196 -19.91 -8.81 -3.39
C ALA A 196 -19.33 -7.39 -3.46
N LYS A 197 -18.17 -7.13 -2.83
CA LYS A 197 -17.52 -5.80 -2.86
C LYS A 197 -17.23 -5.31 -4.28
N VAL A 198 -16.69 -6.18 -5.14
CA VAL A 198 -16.43 -5.81 -6.55
C VAL A 198 -17.73 -5.58 -7.32
N SER A 199 -18.76 -6.38 -7.06
CA SER A 199 -20.07 -6.23 -7.70
C SER A 199 -20.74 -4.92 -7.31
N ASP A 200 -20.78 -4.59 -6.02
CA ASP A 200 -21.40 -3.37 -5.49
C ASP A 200 -20.74 -2.12 -6.08
N LEU A 201 -19.41 -2.12 -6.15
CA LEU A 201 -18.62 -1.03 -6.74
C LEU A 201 -18.75 -0.94 -8.28
N SER A 202 -19.32 -1.96 -8.94
CA SER A 202 -19.59 -1.95 -10.38
C SER A 202 -21.03 -1.57 -10.72
N ALA A 203 -21.94 -1.64 -9.75
CA ALA A 203 -23.36 -1.27 -9.94
C ALA A 203 -23.56 0.24 -10.00
N ASP A 204 -22.71 1.00 -9.30
CA ASP A 204 -22.74 2.47 -9.27
C ASP A 204 -22.16 3.12 -10.54
N GLU A 205 -21.29 2.42 -11.30
CA GLU A 205 -20.72 2.90 -12.57
C GLU A 205 -21.78 3.07 -13.69
N LYS A 206 -23.00 2.54 -13.51
CA LYS A 206 -24.08 2.56 -14.51
C LYS A 206 -25.17 3.63 -14.27
N LYS A 207 -25.01 4.48 -13.26
CA LYS A 207 -25.94 5.59 -12.96
C LYS A 207 -25.28 6.93 -13.25
#